data_AF-A0A6G1KZI7-F1
#
_entry.id   AF-A0A6G1KZI7-F1
#
_cell.length_a   1.000
_cell.length_b   1.000
_cell.length_c   1.000
_cell.angle_alpha   90.00
_cell.angle_beta   90.00
_cell.angle_gamma   90.00
#
_symmetry.space_group_name_H-M   'P 1'
#
loop_
_entity.id
_entity.type
_entity.pdbx_description
1 polymer ?
#
loop_
_entity_poly.entity_id
_entity_poly.type
_entity_poly.pdbx_seq_one_letter_code
_entity_poly.pdbx_strand_id
1 'polypeptide(L)'
;PAHLLVVLGSGGHTAEMLAMLTRAVTTSPSPKDDKLVWKDFAHRTWVVGEGDSISAERAKEFEEMAIPLNTQEDLMAGNIKRAMDIGAGSYEIKTVPRARAIHQPLSTSPVSSLACAKACWDVLTAHMTETRDGHAGRAKEIDFPDVILCNGPATATILVFVSVVLRFFDYRGCATRAKMRTVYVESWARVKKLSLSGRLLKQVVDRFLVQWPQLERAAGGRAEYCGVLV
;
A
#
# COMPACT_ATOMS: atom_id res chain seq x y z
N PRO A 1 16.36 0.85 5.51
CA PRO A 1 15.70 0.40 4.27
C PRO A 1 14.20 0.31 4.54
N ALA A 2 13.35 1.01 3.79
CA ALA A 2 11.91 1.04 4.07
C ALA A 2 11.18 -0.17 3.46
N HIS A 3 10.12 -0.64 4.11
CA HIS A 3 9.22 -1.67 3.61
C HIS A 3 7.87 -1.04 3.21
N LEU A 4 7.52 -1.11 1.93
CA LEU A 4 6.23 -0.67 1.40
C LEU A 4 5.30 -1.85 1.14
N LEU A 5 4.07 -1.80 1.66
CA LEU A 5 3.02 -2.74 1.30
C LEU A 5 1.97 -2.03 0.46
N VAL A 6 1.68 -2.57 -0.73
CA VAL A 6 0.67 -2.03 -1.65
C VAL A 6 -0.48 -3.02 -1.77
N VAL A 7 -1.70 -2.59 -1.44
CA VAL A 7 -2.90 -3.41 -1.61
C VAL A 7 -3.56 -3.06 -2.94
N LEU A 8 -3.59 -4.03 -3.84
CA LEU A 8 -4.27 -3.90 -5.12
C LEU A 8 -5.73 -4.31 -4.95
N GLY A 9 -6.63 -3.42 -5.40
CA GLY A 9 -7.97 -3.83 -5.75
C GLY A 9 -7.99 -4.69 -7.01
N SER A 10 -9.18 -5.02 -7.51
CA SER A 10 -9.34 -5.73 -8.79
C SER A 10 -9.80 -4.79 -9.90
N GLY A 11 -9.30 -5.00 -11.11
CA GLY A 11 -9.74 -4.28 -12.31
C GLY A 11 -9.40 -2.79 -12.28
N GLY A 12 -10.42 -1.94 -12.21
CA GLY A 12 -10.25 -0.48 -12.24
C GLY A 12 -9.40 0.07 -11.09
N HIS A 13 -9.54 -0.48 -9.88
CA HIS A 13 -8.71 -0.07 -8.75
C HIS A 13 -7.23 -0.42 -8.96
N THR A 14 -6.92 -1.58 -9.55
CA THR A 14 -5.54 -1.93 -9.91
C THR A 14 -4.95 -0.92 -10.88
N ALA A 15 -5.69 -0.59 -11.94
CA ALA A 15 -5.26 0.39 -12.93
C ALA A 15 -5.02 1.77 -12.30
N GLU A 16 -5.92 2.21 -11.41
CA GLU A 16 -5.75 3.45 -10.67
C GLU A 16 -4.48 3.43 -9.81
N MET A 17 -4.24 2.38 -9.02
CA MET A 17 -3.04 2.29 -8.16
C MET A 17 -1.76 2.33 -8.98
N LEU A 18 -1.69 1.55 -10.05
CA LEU A 18 -0.50 1.47 -10.88
C LEU A 18 -0.26 2.76 -11.65
N ALA A 19 -1.30 3.46 -12.11
CA ALA A 19 -1.16 4.77 -12.72
C ALA A 19 -0.61 5.81 -11.73
N MET A 20 -1.13 5.84 -10.49
CA MET A 20 -0.62 6.71 -9.43
C MET A 20 0.85 6.43 -9.12
N LEU A 21 1.22 5.16 -8.96
CA LEU A 21 2.60 4.76 -8.71
C LEU A 21 3.50 5.11 -9.89
N THR A 22 3.06 4.83 -11.12
CA THR A 22 3.82 5.17 -12.35
C THR A 22 4.09 6.66 -12.42
N ARG A 23 3.08 7.49 -12.18
CA ARG A 23 3.24 8.94 -12.13
C ARG A 23 4.24 9.34 -11.04
N ALA A 24 4.13 8.79 -9.83
CA ALA A 24 5.03 9.11 -8.72
C ALA A 24 6.50 8.76 -9.01
N VAL A 25 6.75 7.65 -9.72
CA VAL A 25 8.11 7.18 -10.08
C VAL A 25 8.60 7.64 -11.45
N THR A 26 7.86 8.48 -12.19
CA THR A 26 8.28 9.01 -13.50
C THR A 26 8.28 10.53 -13.53
N THR A 27 7.33 11.15 -12.85
CA THR A 27 7.06 12.58 -12.93
C THR A 27 7.23 13.20 -11.55
N SER A 28 8.02 14.26 -11.45
CA SER A 28 7.98 15.12 -10.26
C SER A 28 6.68 15.94 -10.30
N PRO A 29 5.80 15.82 -9.28
CA PRO A 29 4.48 16.47 -9.29
C PRO A 29 4.55 18.00 -9.24
N SER A 30 5.68 18.58 -8.86
CA SER A 30 5.93 20.03 -8.78
C SER A 30 7.44 20.28 -8.79
N PRO A 31 7.95 21.42 -9.30
CA PRO A 31 9.38 21.76 -9.25
C PRO A 31 10.00 21.75 -7.85
N LYS A 32 9.18 21.71 -6.79
CA LYS A 32 9.58 21.64 -5.37
C LYS A 32 9.44 20.25 -4.75
N ASP A 33 8.76 19.32 -5.41
CA ASP A 33 8.48 18.00 -4.87
C ASP A 33 9.42 16.97 -5.49
N ASP A 34 10.15 16.27 -4.64
CA ASP A 34 11.02 15.19 -5.09
C ASP A 34 10.19 14.04 -5.67
N LYS A 35 10.66 13.54 -6.81
CA LYS A 35 10.16 12.32 -7.43
C LYS A 35 10.27 11.15 -6.45
N LEU A 36 9.31 10.22 -6.46
CA LEU A 36 9.39 9.04 -5.62
C LEU A 36 10.53 8.13 -6.09
N VAL A 37 11.57 8.00 -5.27
CA VAL A 37 12.69 7.09 -5.54
C VAL A 37 12.29 5.68 -5.12
N TRP A 38 11.87 4.86 -6.09
CA TRP A 38 11.43 3.48 -5.83
C TRP A 38 12.47 2.62 -5.09
N LYS A 39 13.76 2.91 -5.22
CA LYS A 39 14.86 2.20 -4.53
C LYS A 39 14.89 2.43 -3.02
N ASP A 40 14.28 3.48 -2.50
CA ASP A 40 14.23 3.75 -1.05
C ASP A 40 13.42 2.68 -0.30
N PHE A 41 12.49 2.02 -1.01
CA PHE A 41 11.73 0.88 -0.53
C PHE A 41 12.45 -0.43 -0.84
N ALA A 42 13.40 -0.82 0.00
CA ALA A 42 14.23 -2.01 -0.21
C ALA A 42 13.44 -3.33 -0.23
N HIS A 43 12.30 -3.38 0.47
CA HIS A 43 11.37 -4.50 0.41
C HIS A 43 9.95 -4.02 0.10
N ARG A 44 9.25 -4.74 -0.77
CA ARG A 44 7.91 -4.37 -1.25
C ARG A 44 6.99 -5.58 -1.28
N THR A 45 5.84 -5.47 -0.62
CA THR A 45 4.83 -6.54 -0.62
C THR A 45 3.59 -6.06 -1.38
N TRP A 46 3.25 -6.75 -2.45
CA TRP A 46 2.03 -6.52 -3.22
C TRP A 46 0.95 -7.49 -2.75
N VAL A 47 -0.16 -6.97 -2.26
CA VAL A 47 -1.30 -7.79 -1.84
C VAL A 47 -2.35 -7.80 -2.95
N VAL A 48 -2.69 -8.99 -3.43
CA VAL A 48 -3.68 -9.22 -4.48
C VAL A 48 -4.81 -10.11 -3.99
N GLY A 49 -6.02 -9.89 -4.51
CA GLY A 49 -7.16 -10.73 -4.19
C GLY A 49 -7.07 -12.11 -4.86
N GLU A 50 -7.62 -13.12 -4.20
CA GLU A 50 -7.73 -14.47 -4.76
C GLU A 50 -8.50 -14.46 -6.10
N GLY A 51 -7.96 -15.20 -7.07
CA GLY A 51 -8.48 -15.25 -8.44
C GLY A 51 -8.21 -13.99 -9.28
N ASP A 52 -7.33 -13.08 -8.82
CA ASP A 52 -6.94 -11.89 -9.59
C ASP A 52 -5.48 -11.97 -10.07
N SER A 53 -5.22 -12.92 -10.97
CA SER A 53 -3.89 -13.11 -11.59
C SER A 53 -3.48 -11.91 -12.45
N ILE A 54 -4.44 -11.22 -13.05
CA ILE A 54 -4.18 -10.05 -13.89
C ILE A 54 -3.56 -8.92 -13.06
N SER A 55 -4.08 -8.64 -11.87
CA SER A 55 -3.49 -7.64 -10.98
C SER A 55 -2.08 -8.02 -10.52
N ALA A 56 -1.82 -9.32 -10.29
CA ALA A 56 -0.50 -9.81 -9.95
C ALA A 56 0.52 -9.65 -11.09
N GLU A 57 0.11 -9.95 -12.33
CA GLU A 57 0.94 -9.78 -13.52
C GLU A 57 1.28 -8.31 -13.75
N ARG A 58 0.30 -7.41 -13.64
CA ARG A 58 0.54 -5.97 -13.77
C ARG A 58 1.44 -5.39 -12.67
N ALA A 59 1.39 -5.93 -11.45
CA ALA A 59 2.31 -5.54 -10.38
C ALA A 59 3.75 -5.91 -10.75
N LYS A 60 3.94 -7.10 -11.35
CA LYS A 60 5.24 -7.54 -11.85
C LYS A 60 5.75 -6.67 -13.01
N GLU A 61 4.91 -6.37 -13.99
CA GLU A 61 5.23 -5.45 -15.09
C GLU A 61 5.65 -4.07 -14.58
N PHE A 62 4.96 -3.56 -13.55
CA PHE A 62 5.32 -2.30 -12.91
C PHE A 62 6.70 -2.34 -12.25
N GLU A 63 7.03 -3.40 -11.51
CA GLU A 63 8.34 -3.57 -10.90
C GLU A 63 9.46 -3.64 -11.96
N GLU A 64 9.23 -4.37 -13.05
CA GLU A 64 10.18 -4.47 -14.18
C GLU A 64 10.43 -3.11 -14.86
N MET A 65 9.41 -2.24 -14.90
CA MET A 65 9.51 -0.88 -15.42
C MET A 65 10.20 0.10 -14.44
N ALA A 66 9.91 0.00 -13.14
CA ALA A 66 10.38 0.96 -12.13
C ALA A 66 11.88 0.78 -11.76
N ILE A 67 12.40 -0.45 -11.80
CA ILE A 67 13.80 -0.77 -11.47
C ILE A 67 14.84 -0.07 -12.39
N PRO A 68 14.73 -0.12 -13.73
CA PRO A 68 15.71 0.50 -14.62
C PRO A 68 15.71 2.02 -14.55
N LEU A 69 14.54 2.65 -14.35
CA LEU A 69 14.41 4.11 -14.27
C LEU A 69 15.31 4.71 -13.20
N ASN A 70 15.28 4.15 -11.98
CA ASN A 70 16.11 4.68 -10.90
C ASN A 70 17.60 4.37 -11.10
N THR A 71 17.93 3.23 -11.70
CA THR A 71 19.33 2.86 -11.94
C THR A 71 19.97 3.75 -12.99
N GLN A 72 19.25 4.08 -14.05
CA GLN A 72 19.70 5.04 -15.05
C GLN A 72 19.82 6.46 -14.46
N GLU A 73 18.88 6.88 -13.62
CA GLU A 73 18.94 8.18 -12.94
C GLU A 73 20.13 8.31 -11.98
N ASP A 74 20.38 7.29 -11.14
CA ASP A 74 21.54 7.28 -10.24
C ASP A 74 22.87 7.37 -11.02
N LEU A 75 22.95 6.69 -12.17
CA LEU A 75 24.11 6.74 -13.06
C LEU A 75 24.26 8.12 -13.72
N MET A 76 23.17 8.70 -14.22
CA MET A 76 23.17 10.06 -14.80
C MET A 76 23.52 11.13 -13.77
N ALA A 77 23.12 10.95 -12.51
CA ALA A 77 23.47 11.83 -11.39
C ALA A 77 24.91 11.63 -10.87
N GLY A 78 25.71 10.75 -11.47
CA GLY A 78 27.08 10.46 -11.06
C GLY A 78 27.21 9.68 -9.75
N ASN A 79 26.10 9.17 -9.21
CA ASN A 79 26.04 8.47 -7.93
C ASN A 79 26.28 6.96 -8.11
N ILE A 80 27.45 6.60 -8.67
CA ILE A 80 27.83 5.22 -9.01
C ILE A 80 27.74 4.29 -7.79
N LYS A 81 28.13 4.76 -6.59
CA LYS A 81 28.00 3.99 -5.35
C LYS A 81 26.54 3.68 -5.01
N ARG A 82 25.62 4.64 -5.12
CA ARG A 82 24.18 4.39 -4.86
C ARG A 82 23.56 3.47 -5.90
N ALA A 83 23.99 3.57 -7.16
CA ALA A 83 23.57 2.67 -8.23
C ALA A 83 23.99 1.20 -7.97
N MET A 84 25.12 0.97 -7.29
CA MET A 84 25.70 -0.35 -7.04
C MET A 84 25.41 -0.93 -5.64
N ASP A 85 25.32 -0.08 -4.60
CA ASP A 85 25.22 -0.51 -3.19
C ASP A 85 23.80 -0.94 -2.80
N ILE A 86 22.78 -0.35 -3.42
CA ILE A 86 21.37 -0.70 -3.22
C ILE A 86 20.92 -1.41 -4.50
N GLY A 87 20.93 -2.74 -4.49
CA GLY A 87 20.33 -3.53 -5.58
C GLY A 87 18.87 -3.12 -5.83
N ALA A 88 18.20 -3.68 -6.84
CA ALA A 88 16.83 -3.34 -7.25
C ALA A 88 15.72 -3.41 -6.16
N GLY A 89 16.08 -3.74 -4.92
CA GLY A 89 15.18 -4.15 -3.86
C GLY A 89 14.63 -5.55 -4.12
N SER A 90 13.93 -6.09 -3.14
CA SER A 90 13.16 -7.32 -3.28
C SER A 90 11.68 -6.98 -3.27
N TYR A 91 10.89 -7.70 -4.05
CA TYR A 91 9.45 -7.64 -3.96
C TYR A 91 8.86 -9.04 -3.86
N GLU A 92 7.68 -9.12 -3.27
CA GLU A 92 6.87 -10.33 -3.25
C GLU A 92 5.40 -10.01 -3.51
N ILE A 93 4.68 -11.01 -4.02
CA ILE A 93 3.24 -10.92 -4.24
C ILE A 93 2.56 -11.90 -3.28
N LYS A 94 1.66 -11.39 -2.44
CA LYS A 94 0.86 -12.16 -1.50
C LYS A 94 -0.60 -12.18 -1.92
N THR A 95 -1.15 -13.37 -2.08
CA THR A 95 -2.57 -13.55 -2.39
C THR A 95 -3.37 -13.66 -1.10
N VAL A 96 -4.45 -12.90 -0.99
CA VAL A 96 -5.41 -12.97 0.12
C VAL A 96 -6.81 -13.33 -0.38
N PRO A 97 -7.58 -14.15 0.35
CA PRO A 97 -8.95 -14.45 -0.02
C PRO A 97 -9.78 -13.17 -0.07
N ARG A 98 -10.75 -13.12 -0.99
CA ARG A 98 -11.59 -11.93 -1.13
C ARG A 98 -12.45 -11.76 0.14
N ALA A 99 -12.51 -10.54 0.66
CA ALA A 99 -13.37 -10.17 1.78
C ALA A 99 -14.85 -10.59 1.57
N ARG A 100 -15.29 -10.54 0.31
CA ARG A 100 -16.61 -10.99 -0.13
C ARG A 100 -16.52 -11.42 -1.60
N ALA A 101 -17.07 -12.58 -1.93
CA ALA A 101 -17.15 -13.04 -3.31
C ALA A 101 -18.25 -12.32 -4.10
N ILE A 102 -18.14 -12.33 -5.42
CA ILE A 102 -19.18 -11.80 -6.31
C ILE A 102 -20.42 -12.70 -6.15
N HIS A 103 -21.60 -12.09 -6.04
CA HIS A 103 -22.88 -12.77 -5.74
C HIS A 103 -23.00 -13.42 -4.36
N GLN A 104 -22.05 -13.20 -3.45
CA GLN A 104 -22.16 -13.71 -2.09
C GLN A 104 -23.29 -13.02 -1.30
N PRO A 105 -24.17 -13.77 -0.62
CA PRO A 105 -25.16 -13.22 0.30
C PRO A 105 -24.53 -12.42 1.45
N LEU A 106 -25.23 -11.39 1.92
CA LEU A 106 -24.77 -10.58 3.06
C LEU A 106 -24.62 -11.38 4.36
N SER A 107 -25.35 -12.48 4.51
CA SER A 107 -25.29 -13.35 5.69
C SER A 107 -24.02 -14.18 5.79
N THR A 108 -23.45 -14.64 4.67
CA THR A 108 -22.21 -15.42 4.65
C THR A 108 -20.96 -14.55 4.51
N SER A 109 -21.15 -13.28 4.14
CA SER A 109 -20.08 -12.29 3.98
C SER A 109 -19.17 -12.13 5.22
N PRO A 110 -19.68 -12.14 6.48
CA PRO A 110 -18.83 -12.03 7.66
C PRO A 110 -17.79 -13.14 7.78
N VAL A 111 -18.13 -14.38 7.39
CA VAL A 111 -17.21 -15.52 7.46
C VAL A 111 -16.06 -15.34 6.48
N SER A 112 -16.36 -14.94 5.23
CA SER A 112 -15.32 -14.63 4.23
C SER A 112 -14.48 -13.42 4.64
N SER A 113 -15.10 -12.41 5.27
CA SER A 113 -14.38 -11.25 5.80
C SER A 113 -13.43 -11.63 6.94
N LEU A 114 -13.82 -12.57 7.82
CA LEU A 114 -12.93 -13.08 8.88
C LEU A 114 -11.77 -13.90 8.30
N ALA A 115 -12.02 -14.73 7.28
CA ALA A 115 -10.96 -15.45 6.58
C ALA A 115 -9.97 -14.48 5.92
N CYS A 116 -10.48 -13.42 5.27
CA CYS A 116 -9.67 -12.33 4.75
C CYS A 116 -8.89 -11.63 5.87
N ALA A 117 -9.51 -11.34 7.01
CA ALA A 117 -8.84 -10.70 8.14
C ALA A 117 -7.70 -11.55 8.69
N LYS A 118 -7.89 -12.87 8.81
CA LYS A 118 -6.83 -13.80 9.20
C LYS A 118 -5.69 -13.80 8.18
N ALA A 119 -5.99 -13.88 6.89
CA ALA A 119 -4.94 -13.84 5.86
C ALA A 119 -4.21 -12.49 5.85
N CYS A 120 -4.91 -11.37 6.02
CA CYS A 120 -4.30 -10.06 6.16
C CYS A 120 -3.41 -9.97 7.41
N TRP A 121 -3.85 -10.56 8.53
CA TRP A 121 -3.00 -10.71 9.73
C TRP A 121 -1.74 -11.44 9.34
N ASP A 122 -1.84 -12.67 8.83
CA ASP A 122 -0.70 -13.51 8.44
C ASP A 122 0.28 -12.78 7.50
N VAL A 123 -0.21 -12.01 6.52
CA VAL A 123 0.61 -11.20 5.61
C VAL A 123 1.36 -10.08 6.33
N LEU A 124 0.67 -9.29 7.16
CA LEU A 124 1.28 -8.22 7.95
C LEU A 124 2.31 -8.74 8.95
N THR A 125 2.21 -10.04 9.26
CA THR A 125 2.92 -10.79 10.27
C THR A 125 3.99 -11.73 9.68
N ALA A 126 4.08 -11.84 8.36
CA ALA A 126 4.84 -12.89 7.68
C ALA A 126 6.37 -12.77 7.86
N HIS A 127 6.89 -11.54 7.81
CA HIS A 127 8.32 -11.27 7.90
C HIS A 127 8.74 -10.83 9.29
N MET A 128 8.06 -11.33 10.32
CA MET A 128 8.42 -10.98 11.68
C MET A 128 9.82 -11.46 12.04
N THR A 129 10.69 -10.52 12.42
CA THR A 129 11.95 -10.85 13.07
C THR A 129 11.66 -11.41 14.48
N GLU A 130 12.32 -12.52 14.85
CA GLU A 130 12.13 -13.20 16.15
C GLU A 130 12.72 -12.46 17.35
N THR A 131 13.35 -11.31 17.15
CA THR A 131 14.00 -10.55 18.22
C THR A 131 12.95 -10.05 19.21
N ARG A 132 13.07 -10.53 20.46
CA ARG A 132 12.24 -10.16 21.62
C ARG A 132 12.24 -8.66 21.92
N ASP A 133 13.20 -7.94 21.34
CA ASP A 133 13.39 -6.49 21.41
C ASP A 133 12.91 -5.73 20.14
N GLY A 134 12.30 -6.42 19.17
CA GLY A 134 11.55 -5.83 18.05
C GLY A 134 12.33 -4.93 17.09
N HIS A 135 13.62 -4.74 17.25
CA HIS A 135 14.46 -4.10 16.23
C HIS A 135 14.87 -5.17 15.23
N ALA A 136 14.89 -4.84 13.93
CA ALA A 136 15.68 -5.59 12.97
C ALA A 136 17.12 -5.60 13.51
N GLY A 137 17.54 -6.69 14.14
CA GLY A 137 18.82 -6.80 14.81
C GLY A 137 19.97 -6.75 13.80
N ARG A 138 19.64 -6.92 12.51
CA ARG A 138 20.53 -6.79 11.37
C ARG A 138 19.88 -5.97 10.26
N ALA A 139 20.69 -5.18 9.56
CA ALA A 139 20.28 -4.33 8.43
C ALA A 139 19.63 -5.07 7.22
N LYS A 140 19.57 -6.41 7.26
CA LYS A 140 18.97 -7.28 6.22
C LYS A 140 17.68 -7.97 6.66
N GLU A 141 17.24 -7.82 7.91
CA GLU A 141 15.99 -8.42 8.37
C GLU A 141 14.80 -7.57 7.91
N ILE A 142 13.85 -8.22 7.23
CA ILE A 142 12.56 -7.63 6.90
C ILE A 142 11.74 -7.60 8.19
N ASP A 143 10.93 -6.57 8.34
CA ASP A 143 10.10 -6.29 9.50
C ASP A 143 8.71 -5.84 9.03
N PHE A 144 7.81 -5.45 9.94
CA PHE A 144 6.50 -4.90 9.59
C PHE A 144 6.62 -3.82 8.50
N PRO A 145 5.64 -3.73 7.58
CA PRO A 145 5.59 -2.65 6.61
C PRO A 145 5.69 -1.30 7.30
N ASP A 146 6.52 -0.40 6.80
CA ASP A 146 6.57 0.98 7.28
C ASP A 146 5.32 1.73 6.84
N VAL A 147 4.95 1.54 5.57
CA VAL A 147 3.80 2.18 4.93
C VAL A 147 2.92 1.13 4.24
N ILE A 148 1.61 1.27 4.40
CA ILE A 148 0.56 0.51 3.74
C ILE A 148 -0.19 1.47 2.83
N LEU A 149 -0.05 1.29 1.52
CA LEU A 149 -0.73 2.07 0.50
C LEU A 149 -1.89 1.26 -0.09
N CYS A 150 -3.08 1.85 -0.15
CA CYS A 150 -4.25 1.15 -0.67
C CYS A 150 -5.27 2.08 -1.33
N ASN A 151 -6.03 1.56 -2.30
CA ASN A 151 -7.14 2.25 -2.95
C ASN A 151 -8.36 1.32 -3.15
N GLY A 152 -9.42 1.50 -2.35
CA GLY A 152 -10.55 0.55 -2.33
C GLY A 152 -10.10 -0.93 -2.24
N PRO A 153 -10.91 -1.91 -2.66
CA PRO A 153 -12.24 -2.32 -2.19
C PRO A 153 -12.20 -2.91 -0.75
N ALA A 154 -13.13 -3.80 -0.41
CA ALA A 154 -13.32 -4.35 0.94
C ALA A 154 -12.09 -5.07 1.53
N THR A 155 -11.29 -5.76 0.71
CA THR A 155 -10.05 -6.43 1.16
C THR A 155 -9.05 -5.44 1.76
N ALA A 156 -8.79 -4.31 1.09
CA ALA A 156 -7.91 -3.29 1.66
C ALA A 156 -8.49 -2.67 2.93
N THR A 157 -9.81 -2.49 2.98
CA THR A 157 -10.49 -2.00 4.18
C THR A 157 -10.24 -2.93 5.37
N ILE A 158 -10.35 -4.24 5.16
CA ILE A 158 -10.05 -5.25 6.19
C ILE A 158 -8.57 -5.21 6.58
N LEU A 159 -7.65 -5.14 5.61
CA LEU A 159 -6.21 -5.08 5.89
C LEU A 159 -5.85 -3.88 6.75
N VAL A 160 -6.42 -2.69 6.46
CA VAL A 160 -6.23 -1.49 7.27
C VAL A 160 -6.81 -1.65 8.67
N PHE A 161 -7.99 -2.26 8.81
CA PHE A 161 -8.53 -2.53 10.15
C PHE A 161 -7.63 -3.47 10.95
N VAL A 162 -7.09 -4.51 10.32
CA VAL A 162 -6.14 -5.42 10.97
C VAL A 162 -4.86 -4.68 11.38
N SER A 163 -4.31 -3.81 10.53
CA SER A 163 -3.12 -3.02 10.89
C SER A 163 -3.37 -2.06 12.05
N VAL A 164 -4.56 -1.45 12.11
CA VAL A 164 -4.95 -0.57 13.23
C VAL A 164 -5.10 -1.37 14.52
N VAL A 165 -5.71 -2.55 14.48
CA VAL A 165 -5.80 -3.44 15.65
C VAL A 165 -4.41 -3.84 16.15
N LEU A 166 -3.51 -4.24 15.24
CA LEU A 166 -2.13 -4.59 15.59
C LEU A 166 -1.39 -3.42 16.25
N ARG A 167 -1.53 -2.21 15.69
CA ARG A 167 -0.94 -0.99 16.24
C ARG A 167 -1.57 -0.59 17.58
N PHE A 168 -2.87 -0.75 17.73
CA PHE A 168 -3.58 -0.38 18.96
C PHE A 168 -3.09 -1.19 20.17
N PHE A 169 -2.83 -2.48 19.97
CA PHE A 169 -2.26 -3.36 21.00
C PHE A 169 -0.73 -3.31 21.08
N ASP A 170 -0.09 -2.41 20.32
CA ASP A 170 1.36 -2.35 20.12
C ASP A 170 1.98 -3.74 19.94
N TYR A 171 1.37 -4.55 19.09
CA TYR A 171 1.74 -5.96 18.92
C TYR A 171 3.22 -6.05 18.51
N ARG A 172 4.05 -6.57 19.43
CA ARG A 172 5.51 -6.64 19.30
C ARG A 172 6.16 -5.28 18.98
N GLY A 173 5.67 -4.20 19.58
CA GLY A 173 6.26 -2.87 19.45
C GLY A 173 6.07 -2.22 18.08
N CYS A 174 5.11 -2.67 17.27
CA CYS A 174 4.90 -2.12 15.92
C CYS A 174 4.49 -0.63 15.93
N ALA A 175 3.70 -0.20 16.92
CA ALA A 175 3.30 1.20 17.07
C ALA A 175 4.42 2.05 17.67
N THR A 176 5.14 1.52 18.66
CA THR A 176 6.32 2.18 19.25
C THR A 176 7.41 2.44 18.22
N ARG A 177 7.56 1.56 17.22
CA ARG A 177 8.48 1.70 16.08
C ARG A 177 7.90 2.47 14.89
N ALA A 178 6.72 3.07 15.06
CA ALA A 178 6.00 3.83 14.03
C ALA A 178 5.72 3.06 12.73
N LYS A 179 5.61 1.72 12.78
CA LYS A 179 5.33 0.85 11.63
C LYS A 179 3.85 0.83 11.27
N MET A 180 3.56 0.35 10.07
CA MET A 180 2.22 0.11 9.51
C MET A 180 1.41 1.40 9.36
N ARG A 181 2.06 2.50 8.97
CA ARG A 181 1.39 3.76 8.65
C ARG A 181 0.54 3.57 7.41
N THR A 182 -0.69 4.07 7.42
CA THR A 182 -1.69 3.78 6.39
C THR A 182 -1.98 5.01 5.54
N VAL A 183 -1.89 4.84 4.23
CA VAL A 183 -2.27 5.83 3.23
C VAL A 183 -3.39 5.21 2.40
N TYR A 184 -4.58 5.80 2.51
CA TYR A 184 -5.71 5.44 1.67
C TYR A 184 -5.97 6.52 0.64
N VAL A 185 -6.08 6.11 -0.63
CA VAL A 185 -6.47 7.00 -1.72
C VAL A 185 -7.88 6.64 -2.18
N GLU A 186 -8.80 7.59 -2.12
CA GLU A 186 -10.14 7.41 -2.66
C GLU A 186 -10.09 7.29 -4.19
N SER A 187 -10.89 6.36 -4.73
CA SER A 187 -10.91 6.05 -6.16
C SER A 187 -11.32 7.27 -7.00
N TRP A 188 -10.68 7.39 -8.16
CA TRP A 188 -10.91 8.48 -9.10
C TRP A 188 -12.37 8.53 -9.57
N ALA A 189 -13.01 7.36 -9.70
CA ALA A 189 -14.42 7.26 -10.07
C ALA A 189 -15.39 7.91 -9.07
N ARG A 190 -14.95 8.23 -7.85
CA ARG A 190 -15.80 8.83 -6.80
C ARG A 190 -15.75 10.35 -6.84
N VAL A 191 -16.62 10.97 -7.64
CA VAL A 191 -16.64 12.43 -7.79
C VAL A 191 -17.47 13.15 -6.71
N LYS A 192 -18.67 12.62 -6.40
CA LYS A 192 -19.66 13.33 -5.57
C LYS A 192 -19.72 12.88 -4.11
N LYS A 193 -19.48 11.59 -3.85
CA LYS A 193 -19.62 10.97 -2.53
C LYS A 193 -18.50 9.95 -2.30
N LEU A 194 -17.96 9.93 -1.09
CA LEU A 194 -17.00 8.92 -0.64
C LEU A 194 -17.53 7.50 -0.85
N SER A 195 -16.64 6.56 -1.15
CA SER A 195 -16.99 5.14 -1.20
C SER A 195 -17.37 4.63 0.19
N LEU A 196 -17.96 3.43 0.27
CA LEU A 196 -18.22 2.81 1.58
C LEU A 196 -16.89 2.59 2.32
N SER A 197 -15.87 2.07 1.64
CA SER A 197 -14.51 1.95 2.17
C SER A 197 -13.96 3.29 2.64
N GLY A 198 -14.06 4.35 1.83
CA GLY A 198 -13.58 5.67 2.21
C GLY A 198 -14.30 6.25 3.45
N ARG A 199 -15.62 6.06 3.55
CA ARG A 199 -16.39 6.47 4.74
C ARG A 199 -15.98 5.73 6.01
N LEU A 200 -15.63 4.45 5.91
CA LEU A 200 -15.16 3.63 7.04
C LEU A 200 -13.74 4.00 7.45
N LEU A 201 -12.87 4.22 6.47
CA LEU A 201 -11.44 4.40 6.69
C LEU A 201 -11.03 5.82 7.05
N LYS A 202 -11.81 6.86 6.70
CA LYS A 202 -11.41 8.27 6.88
C LYS A 202 -11.02 8.68 8.31
N GLN A 203 -11.50 7.98 9.34
CA GLN A 203 -11.14 8.26 10.74
C GLN A 203 -10.01 7.36 11.26
N VAL A 204 -9.68 6.31 10.52
CA VAL A 204 -8.84 5.21 10.97
C VAL A 204 -7.45 5.27 10.32
N VAL A 205 -7.38 5.73 9.07
CA VAL A 205 -6.10 5.84 8.35
C VAL A 205 -5.28 7.03 8.82
N ASP A 206 -3.96 6.92 8.70
CA ASP A 206 -3.05 8.03 9.02
C ASP A 206 -3.20 9.16 8.00
N ARG A 207 -3.26 8.84 6.70
CA ARG A 207 -3.52 9.81 5.62
C ARG A 207 -4.65 9.35 4.71
N PHE A 208 -5.60 10.25 4.47
CA PHE A 208 -6.76 10.01 3.62
C PHE A 208 -6.74 10.98 2.44
N LEU A 209 -6.34 10.49 1.27
CA LEU A 209 -6.17 11.31 0.08
C LEU A 209 -7.41 11.24 -0.80
N VAL A 210 -7.84 12.39 -1.31
CA VAL A 210 -8.96 12.50 -2.26
C VAL A 210 -8.53 13.26 -3.50
N GLN A 211 -9.11 12.86 -4.63
CA GLN A 211 -8.75 13.41 -5.94
C GLN A 211 -9.73 14.48 -6.44
N TRP A 212 -10.81 14.73 -5.71
CA TRP A 212 -11.84 15.71 -6.04
C TRP A 212 -12.04 16.69 -4.89
N PRO A 213 -12.09 18.01 -5.14
CA PRO A 213 -12.20 19.01 -4.08
C PRO A 213 -13.54 18.91 -3.33
N GLN A 214 -14.60 18.41 -3.98
CA GLN A 214 -15.90 18.22 -3.32
C GLN A 214 -15.85 17.14 -2.23
N LEU A 215 -14.96 16.15 -2.38
CA LEU A 215 -14.82 15.07 -1.41
C LEU A 215 -14.10 15.51 -0.13
N GLU A 216 -13.25 16.53 -0.21
CA GLU A 216 -12.58 17.11 0.95
C GLU A 216 -13.59 17.59 2.00
N ARG A 217 -14.59 18.35 1.52
CA ARG A 217 -15.73 18.80 2.34
C ARG A 217 -16.56 17.62 2.83
N ALA A 218 -16.83 16.64 1.96
CA ALA A 218 -17.62 15.46 2.32
C ALA A 218 -16.95 14.56 3.38
N ALA A 219 -15.61 14.58 3.46
CA ALA A 219 -14.87 13.84 4.48
C ALA A 219 -14.91 14.51 5.86
N GLY A 220 -15.24 15.81 5.92
CA GLY A 220 -15.26 16.59 7.15
C GLY A 220 -13.87 17.07 7.55
N GLY A 221 -13.05 17.51 6.59
CA GLY A 221 -11.72 18.09 6.85
C GLY A 221 -10.61 17.10 7.19
N ARG A 222 -10.90 15.79 7.29
CA ARG A 222 -9.88 14.74 7.45
C ARG A 222 -9.22 14.29 6.14
N ALA A 223 -9.77 14.71 5.00
CA ALA A 223 -9.24 14.38 3.70
C ALA A 223 -8.25 15.44 3.23
N GLU A 224 -7.19 15.00 2.56
CA GLU A 224 -6.24 15.85 1.87
C GLU A 224 -6.55 15.81 0.37
N TYR A 225 -6.91 16.96 -0.21
CA TYR A 225 -7.12 17.06 -1.65
C TYR A 225 -5.78 17.17 -2.38
N CYS A 226 -5.48 16.19 -3.23
CA CYS A 226 -4.21 16.12 -3.97
C CYS A 226 -4.37 16.34 -5.48
N GLY A 227 -5.58 16.64 -5.97
CA GLY A 227 -5.86 16.71 -7.40
C GLY A 227 -5.85 15.35 -8.09
N VAL A 228 -5.63 15.37 -9.39
CA VAL A 228 -5.65 14.16 -10.24
C VAL A 228 -4.34 13.40 -10.08
N LEU A 229 -4.42 12.21 -9.47
CA LEU A 229 -3.24 11.37 -9.20
C LEU A 229 -3.04 10.29 -10.27
N VAL A 230 -4.10 9.91 -10.97
CA VAL A 230 -4.10 8.94 -12.09
C VAL A 230 -3.81 9.57 -13.45
#